data_AF-A0AA41MEV5-F1
#
_entry.id   AF-A0AA41MEV5-F1
#
_cell.length_a   1.000
_cell.length_b   1.000
_cell.length_c   1.000
_cell.angle_alpha   90.00
_cell.angle_beta   90.00
_cell.angle_gamma   90.00
#
_symmetry.space_group_name_H-M   'P 1'
#
loop_
_entity.id
_entity.type
_entity.pdbx_description
1 polymer ?
#
loop_
_entity_poly.entity_id
_entity_poly.type
_entity_poly.pdbx_seq_one_letter_code
_entity_poly.pdbx_strand_id
1 'polypeptide(L)'
;MNVTGQVFEDMQAQNIRLMQQLWEKDDANFKLMSERIQSDQFHKLLKEEKEEMAEQVLTLKTQVDAKLQVVRKLEEKEHLFQSNIGTGEKELSLRIQALEMNKRKTMEATQFADKKLHDFRDEIEENSVTKEKDMFNFKLNISRSLDISRLQRNLEMTKKPDNVPKRDEILMEEIEDCKACLTCPCCNVCKKDVVLTECFHVFCFDCVKTCYDTHQSKCPKCNAAFDASGFHRIYIG
;
A
#
# COMPACT_ATOMS: atom_id res chain seq x y z
N MET A 1 42.15 -20.53 -145.51
CA MET A 1 42.72 -20.21 -144.17
C MET A 1 41.64 -19.91 -143.10
N ASN A 2 40.35 -20.26 -143.30
CA ASN A 2 39.27 -19.87 -142.38
C ASN A 2 38.87 -20.91 -141.31
N VAL A 3 39.20 -22.19 -141.48
CA VAL A 3 38.72 -23.24 -140.56
C VAL A 3 39.54 -23.31 -139.28
N THR A 4 40.86 -23.20 -139.37
CA THR A 4 41.76 -23.26 -138.20
C THR A 4 41.63 -22.03 -137.30
N GLY A 5 41.35 -20.85 -137.87
CA GLY A 5 41.09 -19.62 -137.11
C GLY A 5 39.78 -19.67 -136.33
N GLN A 6 38.71 -20.17 -136.95
CA GLN A 6 37.41 -20.34 -136.29
C GLN A 6 37.49 -21.29 -135.09
N VAL A 7 38.17 -22.44 -135.23
CA VAL A 7 38.36 -23.40 -134.13
C VAL A 7 39.14 -22.79 -132.96
N PHE A 8 40.13 -21.93 -133.25
CA PHE A 8 40.88 -21.23 -132.22
C PHE A 8 40.04 -20.17 -131.50
N GLU A 9 39.26 -19.38 -132.23
CA GLU A 9 38.33 -18.39 -131.66
C GLU A 9 37.24 -19.05 -130.81
N ASP A 10 36.67 -20.17 -131.27
CA ASP A 10 35.68 -20.95 -130.51
C ASP A 10 36.29 -21.51 -129.21
N MET A 11 37.53 -22.01 -129.26
CA MET A 11 38.27 -22.48 -128.08
C MET A 11 38.60 -21.33 -127.12
N GLN A 12 38.94 -20.15 -127.63
CA GLN A 12 39.19 -18.96 -126.80
C GLN A 12 37.89 -18.49 -126.13
N ALA A 13 36.78 -18.44 -126.86
CA ALA A 13 35.46 -18.12 -126.34
C ALA A 13 34.98 -19.16 -125.31
N GLN A 14 35.33 -20.44 -125.49
CA GLN A 14 35.07 -21.48 -124.50
C GLN A 14 35.91 -21.27 -123.23
N ASN A 15 37.20 -20.96 -123.35
CA ASN A 15 38.06 -20.67 -122.20
C ASN A 15 37.57 -19.46 -121.39
N ILE A 16 37.13 -18.38 -122.04
CA ILE A 16 36.56 -17.21 -121.36
C ILE A 16 35.30 -17.61 -120.58
N ARG A 17 34.40 -18.40 -121.19
CA ARG A 17 33.19 -18.91 -120.51
C ARG A 17 33.52 -19.78 -119.30
N LEU A 18 34.49 -20.68 -119.42
CA LEU A 18 34.93 -21.53 -118.31
C LEU A 18 35.53 -20.70 -117.17
N MET A 19 36.36 -19.69 -117.49
CA MET A 19 36.92 -18.80 -116.48
C MET A 19 35.84 -18.00 -115.75
N GLN A 20 34.81 -17.53 -116.48
CA GLN A 20 33.67 -16.84 -115.87
C GLN A 20 32.87 -17.76 -114.94
N GLN A 21 32.59 -19.00 -115.35
CA GLN A 21 31.90 -19.98 -114.51
C GLN A 21 32.68 -20.33 -113.24
N LEU A 22 34.01 -20.46 -113.34
CA LEU A 22 34.85 -20.68 -112.17
C LEU A 22 34.76 -19.50 -111.19
N TRP A 23 34.79 -18.27 -111.71
CA TRP A 23 34.66 -17.07 -110.89
C TRP A 23 33.29 -16.99 -110.20
N GLU A 24 32.20 -17.22 -110.94
CA GLU A 24 30.84 -17.23 -110.38
C GLU A 24 30.67 -18.33 -109.31
N LYS A 25 31.24 -19.51 -109.54
CA LYS A 25 31.26 -20.61 -108.57
C LYS A 25 32.04 -20.23 -107.31
N ASP A 26 33.18 -19.57 -107.45
CA ASP A 26 34.01 -19.19 -106.32
C ASP A 26 33.38 -18.04 -105.50
N ASP A 27 32.73 -17.06 -106.16
CA ASP A 27 31.93 -16.02 -105.50
C ASP A 27 30.75 -16.62 -104.72
N ALA A 28 30.01 -17.55 -105.32
CA ALA A 28 28.92 -18.26 -104.66
C ALA A 28 29.41 -19.08 -103.45
N ASN A 29 30.54 -19.78 -103.59
CA ASN A 29 31.14 -20.54 -102.48
C ASN A 29 31.61 -19.61 -101.35
N PHE A 30 32.18 -18.45 -101.67
CA PHE A 30 32.60 -17.48 -100.67
C PHE A 30 31.41 -16.95 -99.85
N LYS A 31 30.29 -16.63 -100.52
CA LYS A 31 29.04 -16.20 -99.85
C LYS A 31 28.49 -17.30 -98.94
N LEU A 32 28.37 -18.53 -99.44
CA LEU A 32 27.90 -19.67 -98.64
C LEU A 32 28.82 -19.95 -97.44
N MET A 33 30.13 -19.84 -97.61
CA MET A 33 31.08 -20.00 -96.52
C MET A 33 30.92 -18.91 -95.46
N SER A 34 30.71 -17.66 -95.88
CA SER A 34 30.45 -16.53 -94.97
C SER A 34 29.15 -16.70 -94.19
N GLU A 35 28.07 -17.06 -94.86
CA GLU A 35 26.76 -17.33 -94.24
C GLU A 35 26.85 -18.51 -93.26
N ARG A 36 27.58 -19.58 -93.61
CA ARG A 36 27.81 -20.71 -92.71
C ARG A 36 28.54 -20.28 -91.44
N ILE A 37 29.62 -19.50 -91.56
CA ILE A 37 30.38 -19.01 -90.40
C ILE A 37 29.49 -18.14 -89.51
N GLN A 38 28.70 -17.25 -90.09
CA GLN A 38 27.76 -16.42 -89.34
C GLN A 38 26.70 -17.27 -88.62
N SER A 39 26.09 -18.23 -89.33
CA SER A 39 25.11 -19.14 -88.75
C SER A 39 25.70 -19.96 -87.60
N ASP A 40 26.93 -20.46 -87.73
CA ASP A 40 27.61 -21.21 -86.67
C ASP A 40 27.88 -20.33 -85.43
N GLN A 41 28.27 -19.07 -85.64
CA GLN A 41 28.45 -18.09 -84.56
C GLN A 41 27.12 -17.78 -83.84
N PHE A 42 26.05 -17.52 -84.59
CA PHE A 42 24.72 -17.30 -84.02
C PHE A 42 24.21 -18.52 -83.27
N HIS A 43 24.39 -19.73 -83.82
CA HIS A 43 23.98 -20.95 -83.16
C HIS A 43 24.72 -21.16 -81.83
N LYS A 44 26.02 -20.86 -81.79
CA LYS A 44 26.81 -20.91 -80.56
C LYS A 44 26.27 -19.95 -79.49
N LEU A 45 26.05 -18.69 -79.86
CA LEU A 45 25.52 -17.67 -78.94
C LEU A 45 24.13 -18.04 -78.40
N LEU A 46 23.23 -18.50 -79.27
CA LEU A 46 21.89 -18.95 -78.85
C LEU A 46 21.94 -20.15 -77.90
N LYS A 47 22.91 -21.04 -78.09
CA LYS A 47 23.12 -22.17 -77.19
C LYS A 47 23.62 -21.71 -75.82
N GLU A 48 24.58 -20.80 -75.79
CA GLU A 48 25.10 -20.21 -74.54
C GLU A 48 23.99 -19.47 -73.78
N GLU A 49 23.19 -18.64 -74.47
CA GLU A 49 22.05 -17.93 -73.87
C GLU A 49 21.00 -18.91 -73.33
N LYS A 50 20.70 -19.99 -74.08
CA LYS A 50 19.77 -21.03 -73.61
C LYS A 50 20.26 -21.73 -72.35
N GLU A 51 21.56 -22.04 -72.28
CA GLU A 51 22.18 -22.67 -71.12
C GLU A 51 22.15 -21.73 -69.90
N GLU A 52 22.46 -20.45 -70.09
CA GLU A 52 22.39 -19.43 -69.04
C GLU A 52 20.95 -19.27 -68.51
N MET A 53 19.96 -19.19 -69.41
CA MET A 53 18.56 -19.10 -69.01
C MET A 53 18.10 -20.34 -68.24
N ALA A 54 18.59 -21.53 -68.60
CA ALA A 54 18.28 -22.76 -67.85
C ALA A 54 18.87 -22.74 -66.43
N GLU A 55 20.09 -22.21 -66.26
CA GLU A 55 20.72 -22.04 -64.95
C GLU A 55 19.98 -21.01 -64.08
N GLN A 56 19.55 -19.90 -64.66
CA GLN A 56 18.74 -18.89 -63.98
C GLN A 56 17.40 -19.48 -63.50
N VAL A 57 16.71 -20.26 -64.34
CA VAL A 57 15.47 -20.94 -63.96
C VAL A 57 15.68 -21.94 -62.81
N LEU A 58 16.77 -22.72 -62.86
CA LEU A 58 17.09 -23.66 -61.78
C LEU A 58 17.38 -22.93 -60.46
N THR A 59 18.11 -21.82 -60.53
CA THR A 59 18.42 -20.98 -59.37
C THR A 59 17.16 -20.38 -58.76
N LEU A 60 16.29 -19.79 -59.59
CA LEU A 60 15.01 -19.25 -59.13
C LEU A 60 14.11 -20.32 -58.52
N LYS A 61 14.05 -21.51 -59.12
CA LYS A 61 13.30 -22.64 -58.56
C LYS A 61 13.81 -23.03 -57.18
N THR A 62 15.11 -23.14 -57.01
CA THR A 62 15.74 -23.45 -55.71
C THR A 62 15.43 -22.37 -54.67
N GLN A 63 15.45 -21.09 -55.06
CA GLN A 63 15.08 -19.98 -54.18
C GLN A 63 13.60 -20.01 -53.79
N VAL A 64 12.69 -20.35 -54.72
CA VAL A 64 11.27 -20.51 -54.44
C VAL A 64 11.04 -21.66 -53.45
N ASP A 65 11.68 -22.81 -53.66
CA ASP A 65 11.55 -23.97 -52.77
C ASP A 65 12.06 -23.65 -51.35
N ALA A 66 13.18 -22.93 -51.24
CA ALA A 66 13.70 -22.45 -49.96
C ALA A 66 12.72 -21.48 -49.26
N LYS A 67 12.15 -20.53 -50.00
CA LYS A 67 11.14 -19.60 -49.47
C LYS A 67 9.87 -20.32 -49.02
N LEU A 68 9.38 -21.29 -49.79
CA LEU A 68 8.23 -22.11 -49.42
C LEU A 68 8.48 -22.90 -48.13
N GLN A 69 9.70 -23.41 -47.92
CA GLN A 69 10.06 -24.06 -46.66
C GLN A 69 10.01 -23.10 -45.47
N VAL A 70 10.46 -21.85 -45.65
CA VAL A 70 10.37 -20.82 -44.60
C VAL A 70 8.92 -20.47 -44.30
N VAL A 71 8.08 -20.30 -45.32
CA VAL A 71 6.65 -20.02 -45.16
C VAL A 71 5.97 -21.11 -44.33
N ARG A 72 6.17 -22.39 -44.68
CA ARG A 72 5.60 -23.53 -43.89
C ARG A 72 6.01 -23.49 -42.42
N LYS A 73 7.29 -23.19 -42.14
CA LYS A 73 7.78 -23.05 -40.75
C LYS A 73 7.15 -21.86 -40.02
N LEU A 74 6.81 -20.79 -40.73
CA LEU A 74 6.12 -19.64 -40.15
C LEU A 74 4.65 -19.96 -39.86
N GLU A 75 3.97 -20.67 -40.76
CA GLU A 75 2.59 -21.15 -40.56
C GLU A 75 2.48 -22.10 -39.37
N GLU A 76 3.42 -23.04 -39.21
CA GLU A 76 3.49 -23.94 -38.04
C GLU A 76 3.66 -23.15 -36.72
N LYS A 77 4.52 -22.11 -36.72
CA LYS A 77 4.71 -21.24 -35.56
C LYS A 77 3.48 -20.41 -35.26
N GLU A 78 2.81 -19.89 -36.28
CA GLU A 78 1.57 -19.14 -36.13
C GLU A 78 0.50 -20.01 -35.46
N HIS A 79 0.31 -21.24 -35.93
CA HIS A 79 -0.62 -22.18 -35.33
C HIS A 79 -0.27 -22.48 -33.86
N LEU A 80 1.02 -22.66 -33.53
CA LEU A 80 1.46 -22.86 -32.16
C LEU A 80 1.16 -21.63 -31.28
N PHE A 81 1.42 -20.42 -31.77
CA PHE A 81 1.12 -19.19 -31.03
C PHE A 81 -0.37 -18.99 -30.82
N GLN A 82 -1.20 -19.27 -31.82
CA GLN A 82 -2.67 -19.22 -31.67
C GLN A 82 -3.15 -20.21 -30.60
N SER A 83 -2.61 -21.43 -30.57
CA SER A 83 -2.91 -22.42 -29.52
C SER A 83 -2.47 -21.96 -28.12
N ASN A 84 -1.30 -21.34 -28.01
CA ASN A 84 -0.79 -20.81 -26.75
C ASN A 84 -1.65 -19.64 -26.25
N ILE A 85 -2.04 -18.73 -27.14
CA ILE A 85 -2.96 -17.62 -26.82
C ILE A 85 -4.29 -18.18 -26.31
N GLY A 86 -4.90 -19.12 -27.02
CA GLY A 86 -6.17 -19.73 -26.58
C GLY A 86 -6.06 -20.47 -25.23
N THR A 87 -4.89 -21.02 -24.91
CA THR A 87 -4.64 -21.61 -23.58
C THR A 87 -4.48 -20.55 -22.50
N GLY A 88 -3.74 -19.48 -22.79
CA GLY A 88 -3.56 -18.34 -21.89
C GLY A 88 -4.87 -17.61 -21.59
N GLU A 89 -5.74 -17.44 -22.59
CA GLU A 89 -7.08 -16.85 -22.43
C GLU A 89 -7.96 -17.70 -21.51
N LYS A 90 -7.90 -19.03 -21.63
CA LYS A 90 -8.62 -19.94 -20.72
C LYS A 90 -8.10 -19.83 -19.30
N GLU A 91 -6.77 -19.80 -19.10
CA GLU A 91 -6.20 -19.60 -17.77
C GLU A 91 -6.62 -18.24 -17.18
N LEU A 92 -6.55 -17.17 -17.97
CA LEU A 92 -6.96 -15.85 -17.54
C LEU A 92 -8.43 -15.82 -17.12
N SER A 93 -9.32 -16.46 -17.89
CA SER A 93 -10.74 -16.58 -17.54
C SER A 93 -10.93 -17.30 -16.20
N LEU A 94 -10.21 -18.39 -15.96
CA LEU A 94 -10.27 -19.11 -14.68
C LEU A 94 -9.74 -18.27 -13.51
N ARG A 95 -8.66 -17.50 -13.74
CA ARG A 95 -8.10 -16.59 -12.74
C ARG A 95 -9.08 -15.47 -12.37
N ILE A 96 -9.74 -14.88 -13.36
CA ILE A 96 -10.77 -13.86 -13.16
C ILE A 96 -11.92 -14.43 -12.33
N GLN A 97 -12.43 -15.61 -12.70
CA GLN A 97 -13.51 -16.27 -11.96
C GLN A 97 -13.12 -16.57 -10.50
N ALA A 98 -11.91 -17.06 -10.27
CA ALA A 98 -11.40 -17.32 -8.92
C ALA A 98 -11.25 -16.03 -8.10
N LEU A 99 -10.75 -14.96 -8.71
CA LEU A 99 -10.62 -13.64 -8.07
C LEU A 99 -11.98 -13.08 -7.68
N GLU A 100 -12.97 -13.18 -8.55
CA GLU A 100 -14.32 -12.69 -8.29
C GLU A 100 -15.03 -13.49 -7.18
N MET A 101 -14.81 -14.81 -7.14
CA MET A 101 -15.26 -15.65 -6.03
C MET A 101 -14.60 -15.24 -4.71
N ASN A 102 -13.29 -15.01 -4.70
CA ASN A 102 -12.57 -14.58 -3.50
C ASN A 102 -13.03 -13.20 -3.04
N LYS A 103 -13.25 -12.25 -3.96
CA LYS A 103 -13.80 -10.93 -3.66
C LYS A 103 -15.18 -11.01 -3.02
N ARG A 104 -16.04 -11.91 -3.50
CA ARG A 104 -17.36 -12.13 -2.88
C ARG A 104 -17.23 -12.67 -1.46
N LYS A 105 -16.37 -13.68 -1.25
CA LYS A 105 -16.11 -14.25 0.08
C LYS A 105 -15.53 -13.23 1.06
N THR A 106 -14.61 -12.37 0.63
CA THR A 106 -14.08 -11.32 1.50
C THR A 106 -15.14 -10.29 1.85
N MET A 107 -15.99 -9.88 0.89
CA MET A 107 -17.12 -8.97 1.15
C MET A 107 -18.13 -9.56 2.14
N GLU A 108 -18.50 -10.83 1.98
CA GLU A 108 -19.39 -11.53 2.92
C GLU A 108 -18.77 -11.64 4.32
N ALA A 109 -17.48 -11.97 4.41
CA ALA A 109 -16.77 -12.04 5.68
C ALA A 109 -16.67 -10.67 6.38
N THR A 110 -16.41 -9.60 5.64
CA THR A 110 -16.39 -8.23 6.19
C THR A 110 -17.78 -7.81 6.67
N GLN A 111 -18.84 -8.07 5.88
CA GLN A 111 -20.21 -7.75 6.29
C GLN A 111 -20.63 -8.52 7.55
N PHE A 112 -20.23 -9.79 7.65
CA PHE A 112 -20.51 -10.60 8.83
C PHE A 112 -19.75 -10.10 10.06
N ALA A 113 -18.48 -9.72 9.91
CA ALA A 113 -17.68 -9.14 10.98
C ALA A 113 -18.25 -7.80 11.46
N ASP A 114 -18.64 -6.92 10.53
CA ASP A 114 -19.25 -5.62 10.82
C ASP A 114 -20.58 -5.80 11.55
N LYS A 115 -21.43 -6.74 11.11
CA LYS A 115 -22.68 -7.05 11.80
C LYS A 115 -22.42 -7.54 13.23
N LYS A 116 -21.48 -8.46 13.43
CA LYS A 116 -21.11 -8.92 14.79
C LYS A 116 -20.58 -7.79 15.66
N LEU A 117 -19.76 -6.90 15.11
CA LEU A 117 -19.27 -5.73 15.84
C LEU A 117 -20.40 -4.77 16.23
N HIS A 118 -21.41 -4.62 15.37
CA HIS A 118 -22.62 -3.86 15.70
C HIS A 118 -23.41 -4.54 16.83
N ASP A 119 -23.69 -5.83 16.70
CA ASP A 119 -24.43 -6.59 17.71
C ASP A 119 -23.73 -6.53 19.09
N PHE A 120 -22.40 -6.69 19.13
CA PHE A 120 -21.61 -6.54 20.36
C PHE A 120 -21.62 -5.11 20.92
N ARG A 121 -21.67 -4.09 20.05
CA ARG A 121 -21.75 -2.69 20.49
C ARG A 121 -23.10 -2.42 21.16
N ASP A 122 -24.18 -2.88 20.55
CA ASP A 122 -25.53 -2.74 21.09
C ASP A 122 -25.63 -3.48 22.44
N GLU A 123 -25.08 -4.70 22.54
CA GLU A 123 -25.06 -5.47 23.78
C GLU A 123 -24.23 -4.79 24.88
N ILE A 124 -23.09 -4.16 24.54
CA ILE A 124 -22.31 -3.37 25.50
C ILE A 124 -23.09 -2.13 25.96
N GLU A 125 -23.75 -1.43 25.06
CA GLU A 125 -24.56 -0.25 25.38
C GLU A 125 -25.73 -0.63 26.29
N GLU A 126 -26.49 -1.67 25.97
CA GLU A 126 -27.57 -2.19 26.81
C GLU A 126 -27.06 -2.64 28.20
N ASN A 127 -25.94 -3.37 28.24
CA ASN A 127 -25.31 -3.78 29.51
C ASN A 127 -24.79 -2.59 30.34
N SER A 128 -24.35 -1.50 29.71
CA SER A 128 -23.93 -0.29 30.41
C SER A 128 -25.12 0.43 31.03
N VAL A 129 -26.21 0.58 30.27
CA VAL A 129 -27.45 1.22 30.72
C VAL A 129 -28.11 0.44 31.86
N THR A 130 -28.15 -0.90 31.77
CA THR A 130 -28.66 -1.76 32.85
C THR A 130 -27.83 -1.64 34.11
N LYS A 131 -26.49 -1.69 34.02
CA LYS A 131 -25.60 -1.47 35.17
C LYS A 131 -25.77 -0.09 35.81
N GLU A 132 -25.94 0.97 35.01
CA GLU A 132 -26.21 2.31 35.53
C GLU A 132 -27.56 2.39 36.26
N LYS A 133 -28.62 1.78 35.69
CA LYS A 133 -29.93 1.68 36.33
C LYS A 133 -29.86 0.90 37.64
N ASP A 134 -29.19 -0.23 37.67
CA ASP A 134 -29.05 -1.06 38.88
C ASP A 134 -28.25 -0.34 39.96
N MET A 135 -27.17 0.34 39.59
CA MET A 135 -26.38 1.17 40.51
C MET A 135 -27.19 2.36 41.04
N PHE A 136 -28.02 2.98 40.20
CA PHE A 136 -28.93 4.04 40.63
C PHE A 136 -29.98 3.52 41.62
N ASN A 137 -30.63 2.39 41.30
CA ASN A 137 -31.61 1.75 42.18
C ASN A 137 -30.98 1.31 43.52
N PHE A 138 -29.76 0.78 43.49
CA PHE A 138 -29.01 0.40 44.69
C PHE A 138 -28.74 1.62 45.58
N LYS A 139 -28.27 2.74 45.01
CA LYS A 139 -28.09 4.01 45.75
C LYS A 139 -29.41 4.52 46.34
N LEU A 140 -30.50 4.47 45.57
CA LEU A 140 -31.82 4.87 46.03
C LEU A 140 -32.31 4.01 47.21
N ASN A 141 -32.13 2.69 47.13
CA ASN A 141 -32.48 1.77 48.20
C ASN A 141 -31.67 2.01 49.48
N ILE A 142 -30.37 2.29 49.37
CA ILE A 142 -29.55 2.66 50.53
C ILE A 142 -30.08 3.94 51.17
N SER A 143 -30.32 4.99 50.37
CA SER A 143 -30.86 6.26 50.90
C SER A 143 -32.19 6.04 51.61
N ARG A 144 -33.08 5.23 51.01
CA ARG A 144 -34.37 4.88 51.60
C ARG A 144 -34.22 4.09 52.90
N SER A 145 -33.27 3.15 52.98
CA SER A 145 -33.00 2.42 54.22
C SER A 145 -32.47 3.32 55.33
N LEU A 146 -31.59 4.28 55.00
CA LEU A 146 -31.06 5.25 55.94
C LEU A 146 -32.16 6.19 56.47
N ASP A 147 -33.05 6.65 55.57
CA ASP A 147 -34.21 7.44 55.96
C ASP A 147 -35.17 6.64 56.86
N ILE A 148 -35.43 5.37 56.55
CA ILE A 148 -36.23 4.48 57.40
C ILE A 148 -35.58 4.33 58.77
N SER A 149 -34.27 4.04 58.84
CA SER A 149 -33.55 3.95 60.13
C SER A 149 -33.57 5.26 60.91
N ARG A 150 -33.48 6.42 60.24
CA ARG A 150 -33.60 7.74 60.88
C ARG A 150 -35.01 7.94 61.46
N LEU A 151 -36.04 7.63 60.69
CA LEU A 151 -37.44 7.74 61.13
C LEU A 151 -37.75 6.76 62.26
N GLN A 152 -37.21 5.54 62.22
CA GLN A 152 -37.32 4.55 63.30
C GLN A 152 -36.66 5.06 64.58
N ARG A 153 -35.45 5.61 64.53
CA ARG A 153 -34.83 6.25 65.71
C ARG A 153 -35.69 7.40 66.24
N ASN A 154 -36.21 8.26 65.38
CA ASN A 154 -37.09 9.36 65.80
C ASN A 154 -38.38 8.85 66.46
N LEU A 155 -38.97 7.75 65.95
CA LEU A 155 -40.14 7.08 66.52
C LEU A 155 -39.84 6.40 67.87
N GLU A 156 -38.66 5.80 68.02
CA GLU A 156 -38.19 5.25 69.30
C GLU A 156 -37.95 6.34 70.33
N MET A 157 -37.40 7.48 69.92
CA MET A 157 -37.23 8.68 70.76
C MET A 157 -38.55 9.32 71.20
N THR A 158 -39.64 9.11 70.45
CA THR A 158 -40.99 9.58 70.86
C THR A 158 -41.76 8.57 71.73
N LYS A 159 -41.27 7.33 71.88
CA LYS A 159 -41.95 6.24 72.61
C LYS A 159 -41.31 5.85 73.95
N LYS A 160 -40.18 6.45 74.35
CA LYS A 160 -39.59 6.27 75.69
C LYS A 160 -39.68 7.57 76.49
N PRO A 161 -40.35 7.61 77.65
CA PRO A 161 -39.99 8.57 78.69
C PRO A 161 -38.68 8.09 79.34
N ASP A 162 -37.83 9.04 79.74
CA ASP A 162 -36.56 8.84 80.44
C ASP A 162 -35.41 8.20 79.65
N ASN A 163 -34.68 9.05 78.92
CA ASN A 163 -33.33 9.44 79.35
C ASN A 163 -32.86 10.57 78.44
N VAL A 164 -33.00 11.82 78.90
CA VAL A 164 -32.29 12.97 78.33
C VAL A 164 -30.82 12.75 78.68
N PRO A 165 -29.90 12.54 77.73
CA PRO A 165 -28.49 12.73 78.02
C PRO A 165 -28.36 14.18 78.45
N LYS A 166 -27.80 14.43 79.63
CA LYS A 166 -27.65 15.78 80.17
C LYS A 166 -27.06 16.66 79.07
N ARG A 167 -27.81 17.69 78.67
CA ARG A 167 -27.39 18.68 77.66
C ARG A 167 -26.02 19.28 77.98
N ASP A 168 -25.63 19.22 79.26
CA ASP A 168 -24.34 19.65 79.78
C ASP A 168 -23.17 18.74 79.34
N GLU A 169 -23.33 17.43 79.16
CA GLU A 169 -22.19 16.54 78.80
C GLU A 169 -21.74 16.75 77.35
N ILE A 170 -22.69 16.89 76.42
CA ILE A 170 -22.39 17.17 75.00
C ILE A 170 -21.84 18.59 74.86
N LEU A 171 -22.37 19.57 75.61
CA LEU A 171 -21.81 20.93 75.62
C LEU A 171 -20.39 20.96 76.20
N MET A 172 -20.10 20.17 77.23
CA MET A 172 -18.78 20.11 77.84
C MET A 172 -17.75 19.50 76.89
N GLU A 173 -18.09 18.46 76.14
CA GLU A 173 -17.23 17.84 75.12
C GLU A 173 -16.95 18.80 73.95
N GLU A 174 -17.97 19.50 73.43
CA GLU A 174 -17.77 20.52 72.38
C GLU A 174 -16.93 21.71 72.86
N ILE A 175 -17.09 22.12 74.13
CA ILE A 175 -16.26 23.17 74.74
C ILE A 175 -14.81 22.69 74.88
N GLU A 176 -14.58 21.42 75.20
CA GLU A 176 -13.24 20.84 75.33
C GLU A 176 -12.53 20.75 73.97
N ASP A 177 -13.22 20.32 72.92
CA ASP A 177 -12.71 20.30 71.54
C ASP A 177 -12.40 21.71 71.01
N CYS A 178 -13.28 22.67 71.28
CA CYS A 178 -13.03 24.08 70.94
C CYS A 178 -11.80 24.64 71.68
N LYS A 179 -11.65 24.33 72.97
CA LYS A 179 -10.46 24.71 73.75
C LYS A 179 -9.20 24.06 73.21
N ALA A 180 -9.24 22.78 72.82
CA ALA A 180 -8.11 22.09 72.22
C ALA A 180 -7.69 22.74 70.88
N CYS A 181 -8.67 23.13 70.04
CA CYS A 181 -8.40 23.80 68.78
C CYS A 181 -7.75 25.20 68.95
N LEU A 182 -8.04 25.90 70.05
CA LEU A 182 -7.50 27.24 70.35
C LEU A 182 -6.19 27.22 71.16
N THR A 183 -5.81 26.07 71.69
CA THR A 183 -4.58 25.92 72.50
C THR A 183 -3.39 25.60 71.60
N CYS A 184 -2.24 26.21 71.89
CA CYS A 184 -1.00 26.02 71.16
C CYS A 184 -0.56 24.55 71.23
N PRO A 185 -0.36 23.87 70.11
CA PRO A 185 0.01 22.44 70.11
C PRO A 185 1.45 22.18 70.59
N CYS A 186 2.28 23.22 70.74
CA CYS A 186 3.66 23.06 71.22
C CYS A 186 3.74 22.97 72.75
N CYS A 187 2.94 23.77 73.47
CA CYS A 187 2.96 23.77 74.93
C CYS A 187 1.68 23.19 75.54
N ASN A 188 0.59 23.04 74.78
CA ASN A 188 -0.73 22.64 75.24
C ASN A 188 -1.26 23.46 76.44
N VAL A 189 -0.75 24.68 76.62
CA VAL A 189 -1.06 25.54 77.76
C VAL A 189 -1.52 26.93 77.30
N CYS A 190 -0.75 27.59 76.43
CA CYS A 190 -1.06 28.94 75.98
C CYS A 190 -2.03 28.94 74.78
N LYS A 191 -2.83 29.99 74.63
CA LYS A 191 -3.67 30.20 73.44
C LYS A 191 -2.82 30.48 72.20
N LYS A 192 -3.36 30.14 71.03
CA LYS A 192 -2.81 30.47 69.71
C LYS A 192 -2.95 31.96 69.42
N ASP A 193 -1.83 32.64 69.20
CA ASP A 193 -1.79 34.09 68.92
C ASP A 193 -0.67 34.49 67.94
N VAL A 194 -0.01 33.52 67.29
CA VAL A 194 1.00 33.77 66.25
C VAL A 194 0.84 32.82 65.08
N VAL A 195 0.89 33.36 63.87
CA VAL A 195 0.96 32.59 62.62
C VAL A 195 2.36 32.70 62.02
N LEU A 196 2.88 31.57 61.53
CA LEU A 196 4.07 31.54 60.68
C LEU A 196 3.67 31.77 59.23
N THR A 197 4.19 32.79 58.55
CA THR A 197 3.75 33.17 57.20
C THR A 197 4.19 32.18 56.12
N GLU A 198 5.29 31.47 56.33
CA GLU A 198 5.83 30.49 55.37
C GLU A 198 4.99 29.20 55.28
N CYS A 199 4.28 28.84 56.34
CA CYS A 199 3.54 27.57 56.39
C CYS A 199 2.12 27.67 56.99
N PHE A 200 1.69 28.89 57.34
CA PHE A 200 0.39 29.21 57.93
C PHE A 200 0.00 28.40 59.18
N HIS A 201 0.99 27.82 59.86
CA HIS A 201 0.77 27.13 61.12
C HIS A 201 0.72 28.12 62.29
N VAL A 202 -0.21 27.88 63.21
CA VAL A 202 -0.54 28.79 64.31
C VAL A 202 -0.15 28.19 65.66
N PHE A 203 0.58 28.96 66.45
CA PHE A 203 1.10 28.61 67.77
C PHE A 203 0.94 29.80 68.74
N CYS A 204 1.42 29.67 69.98
CA CYS A 204 1.55 30.82 70.87
C CYS A 204 2.87 31.57 70.62
N PHE A 205 2.86 32.87 70.91
CA PHE A 205 4.00 33.74 70.76
C PHE A 205 5.20 33.28 71.58
N ASP A 206 4.98 32.79 72.79
CA ASP A 206 6.07 32.35 73.66
C ASP A 206 6.81 31.15 73.07
N CYS A 207 6.09 30.19 72.47
CA CYS A 207 6.70 29.05 71.80
C CYS A 207 7.47 29.46 70.54
N VAL A 208 6.88 30.31 69.70
CA VAL A 208 7.55 30.77 68.47
C VAL A 208 8.77 31.63 68.79
N LYS A 209 8.66 32.53 69.78
CA LYS A 209 9.76 33.38 70.24
C LYS A 209 10.89 32.54 70.85
N THR A 210 10.58 31.54 71.68
CA THR A 210 11.59 30.65 72.26
C THR A 210 12.35 29.88 71.17
N CYS A 211 11.63 29.36 70.16
CA CYS A 211 12.27 28.68 69.02
C CYS A 211 13.17 29.63 68.21
N TYR A 212 12.74 30.88 68.01
CA TYR A 212 13.54 31.89 67.33
C TYR A 212 14.80 32.29 68.12
N ASP A 213 14.65 32.59 69.41
CA ASP A 213 15.74 33.04 70.29
C ASP A 213 16.81 31.95 70.52
N THR A 214 16.43 30.66 70.42
CA THR A 214 17.34 29.50 70.57
C THR A 214 17.99 29.05 69.26
N HIS A 215 17.91 29.85 68.19
CA HIS A 215 18.40 29.53 66.83
C HIS A 215 17.80 28.25 66.22
N GLN A 216 16.63 27.83 66.69
CA GLN A 216 15.84 26.72 66.14
C GLN A 216 14.66 27.26 65.34
N SER A 217 14.94 28.14 64.37
CA SER A 217 13.95 28.88 63.59
C SER A 217 13.23 28.03 62.52
N LYS A 218 12.64 26.91 62.95
CA LYS A 218 11.85 25.99 62.14
C LYS A 218 10.49 25.74 62.77
N CYS A 219 9.46 25.63 61.93
CA CYS A 219 8.09 25.37 62.38
C CYS A 219 8.00 24.03 63.13
N PRO A 220 7.48 23.99 64.37
CA PRO A 220 7.37 22.74 65.14
C PRO A 220 6.48 21.67 64.49
N LYS A 221 5.58 22.04 63.57
CA LYS A 221 4.65 21.12 62.92
C LYS A 221 5.16 20.57 61.58
N CYS A 222 5.82 21.38 60.77
CA CYS A 222 6.23 20.99 59.41
C CYS A 222 7.71 21.24 59.10
N ASN A 223 8.49 21.69 60.08
CA ASN A 223 9.93 21.93 59.98
C ASN A 223 10.37 22.97 58.93
N ALA A 224 9.42 23.75 58.40
CA ALA A 224 9.71 24.86 57.49
C ALA A 224 10.51 25.95 58.21
N ALA A 225 11.60 26.42 57.61
CA ALA A 225 12.40 27.51 58.18
C ALA A 225 11.62 28.83 58.11
N PHE A 226 11.72 29.65 59.17
CA PHE A 226 11.15 31.00 59.20
C PHE A 226 12.20 31.98 59.73
N ASP A 227 12.11 33.25 59.32
CA ASP A 227 13.01 34.32 59.73
C ASP A 227 12.32 35.35 60.65
N ALA A 228 12.98 36.47 60.94
CA ALA A 228 12.44 37.53 61.81
C ALA A 228 11.12 38.14 61.30
N SER A 229 10.91 38.12 59.99
CA SER A 229 9.67 38.57 59.32
C SER A 229 8.66 37.42 59.15
N GLY A 230 9.08 36.18 59.37
CA GLY A 230 8.32 34.97 59.08
C GLY A 230 7.24 34.61 60.09
N PHE A 231 6.99 35.44 61.11
CA PHE A 231 5.92 35.24 62.09
C PHE A 231 5.24 36.55 62.51
N HIS A 232 3.92 36.51 62.58
CA HIS A 232 3.10 37.67 62.93
C HIS A 232 2.11 37.32 64.04
N ARG A 233 1.91 38.26 64.97
CA ARG A 233 0.86 38.12 65.99
C ARG A 233 -0.51 38.25 65.35
N ILE A 234 -1.41 37.35 65.74
CA ILE A 234 -2.81 37.34 65.34
C ILE A 234 -3.69 37.28 66.58
N TYR A 235 -4.84 37.93 66.52
CA TYR A 235 -5.82 37.91 67.60
C TYR A 235 -6.95 36.96 67.24
N ILE A 236 -7.03 35.84 67.97
CA ILE A 236 -8.10 34.84 67.85
C ILE A 236 -8.86 34.83 69.17
N GLY A 237 -9.90 35.66 69.31
CA GLY A 237 -10.95 35.53 70.34
C GLY A 237 -10.51 35.60 71.79
#